data_AF-A0A2U8W340-F1
#
_entry.id   AF-A0A2U8W340-F1
#
_cell.length_a   1.000
_cell.length_b   1.000
_cell.length_c   1.000
_cell.angle_alpha   90.00
_cell.angle_beta   90.00
_cell.angle_gamma   90.00
#
_symmetry.space_group_name_H-M   'P 1'
#
loop_
_entity.id
_entity.type
_entity.pdbx_description
1 polymer ?
#
loop_
_entity_poly.entity_id
_entity_poly.type
_entity_poly.pdbx_seq_one_letter_code
_entity_poly.pdbx_strand_id
1 'polypeptide(L)'
;MFAVGEETLALSAETLLDASRTRKASNLISLWAKLQRGDEGIAAWHSLVGHSADVAAVVEALLQIPTLQQRLATTAGWRELDPVTITRLAALSFLHDIGKANRGFQARLELGALPVGHIDQLAWVFHGEGPAA
;
A
#
# COMPACT_ATOMS: atom_id res chain seq x y z
N MET A 1 -41.17 -33.99 38.24
CA MET A 1 -40.96 -32.57 38.54
C MET A 1 -39.55 -32.20 38.09
N PHE A 2 -39.39 -31.84 36.82
CA PHE A 2 -38.18 -31.20 36.30
C PHE A 2 -38.67 -30.09 35.37
N ALA A 3 -38.47 -28.85 35.80
CA ALA A 3 -38.92 -27.67 35.10
C ALA A 3 -37.98 -27.39 33.92
N VAL A 4 -38.56 -27.30 32.73
CA VAL A 4 -37.99 -26.66 31.55
C VAL A 4 -38.04 -25.15 31.82
N GLY A 5 -36.88 -24.49 31.80
CA GLY A 5 -36.78 -23.03 31.89
C GLY A 5 -36.13 -22.50 30.62
N GLU A 6 -36.93 -21.81 29.80
CA GLU A 6 -36.47 -20.91 28.75
C GLU A 6 -35.61 -19.80 29.35
N GLU A 7 -34.41 -19.57 28.80
CA GLU A 7 -33.80 -18.25 28.86
C GLU A 7 -33.31 -17.85 27.47
N THR A 8 -34.19 -17.13 26.78
CA THR A 8 -33.92 -16.39 25.57
C THR A 8 -33.31 -15.03 25.94
N LEU A 9 -32.08 -14.81 25.47
CA LEU A 9 -31.48 -13.54 25.07
C LEU A 9 -31.55 -12.33 26.03
N ALA A 10 -30.42 -12.05 26.69
CA ALA A 10 -29.97 -10.68 26.93
C ALA A 10 -28.44 -10.60 26.72
N LEU A 11 -28.00 -10.66 25.46
CA LEU A 11 -26.63 -10.29 25.08
C LEU A 11 -26.46 -8.79 25.34
N SER A 12 -25.78 -8.45 26.44
CA SER A 12 -25.46 -7.07 26.80
C SER A 12 -24.65 -6.38 25.69
N ALA A 13 -24.82 -5.07 25.52
CA ALA A 13 -24.08 -4.26 24.56
C ALA A 13 -22.54 -4.36 24.75
N GLU A 14 -22.08 -4.71 25.95
CA GLU A 14 -20.68 -5.00 26.25
C GLU A 14 -20.19 -6.30 25.59
N THR A 15 -21.04 -7.32 25.46
CA THR A 15 -20.70 -8.56 24.73
C THR A 15 -20.64 -8.31 23.22
N LEU A 16 -21.41 -7.33 22.70
CA LEU A 16 -21.31 -6.88 21.32
C LEU A 16 -20.07 -6.01 21.06
N LEU A 17 -19.65 -5.17 22.02
CA LEU A 17 -18.40 -4.41 21.97
C LEU A 17 -17.16 -5.33 22.11
N ASP A 18 -17.25 -6.41 22.88
CA ASP A 18 -16.19 -7.42 22.99
C ASP A 18 -16.13 -8.34 21.75
N ALA A 19 -17.30 -8.69 21.18
CA ALA A 19 -17.38 -9.37 19.88
C ALA A 19 -16.92 -8.48 18.70
N SER A 20 -16.96 -7.15 18.87
CA SER A 20 -16.38 -6.17 17.94
C SER A 20 -14.85 -6.09 18.07
N ARG A 21 -14.30 -6.43 19.24
CA ARG A 21 -12.86 -6.60 19.47
C ARG A 21 -12.32 -7.93 18.95
N THR A 22 -13.18 -8.93 18.69
CA THR A 22 -12.77 -10.30 18.33
C THR A 22 -13.30 -10.82 16.98
N ARG A 23 -13.90 -9.98 16.12
CA ARG A 23 -14.22 -10.31 14.71
C ARG A 23 -13.63 -9.34 13.68
N LYS A 24 -12.31 -9.20 13.71
CA LYS A 24 -11.37 -9.06 12.57
C LYS A 24 -10.06 -8.50 13.13
N ALA A 25 -9.30 -9.35 13.84
CA ALA A 25 -7.87 -9.32 13.61
C ALA A 25 -7.73 -9.62 12.12
N SER A 26 -7.67 -8.54 11.35
CA SER A 26 -7.60 -8.56 9.92
C SER A 26 -6.29 -9.26 9.58
N ASN A 27 -6.38 -10.54 9.24
CA ASN A 27 -5.43 -11.20 8.34
C ASN A 27 -5.49 -10.55 6.93
N LEU A 28 -5.66 -9.23 6.88
CA LEU A 28 -5.17 -8.43 5.77
C LEU A 28 -3.66 -8.44 6.01
N ILE A 29 -2.98 -9.45 5.46
CA ILE A 29 -1.56 -9.31 5.18
C ILE A 29 -1.48 -8.01 4.40
N SER A 30 -1.04 -6.95 5.08
CA SER A 30 -0.80 -5.67 4.43
C SER A 30 0.24 -5.97 3.35
N LEU A 31 -0.07 -5.57 2.11
CA LEU A 31 0.78 -5.83 0.96
C LEU A 31 2.20 -5.34 1.30
N TRP A 32 3.21 -6.16 1.09
CA TRP A 32 4.59 -5.78 1.41
C TRP A 32 5.26 -5.12 0.20
N ALA A 33 6.20 -4.21 0.45
CA ALA A 33 7.08 -3.61 -0.57
C ALA A 33 8.56 -3.95 -0.36
N LYS A 34 8.98 -4.08 0.90
CA LYS A 34 10.34 -4.48 1.29
C LYS A 34 10.25 -5.66 2.26
N LEU A 35 11.16 -6.60 2.09
CA LEU A 35 11.27 -7.81 2.89
C LEU A 35 12.74 -8.06 3.20
N GLN A 36 13.07 -8.23 4.47
CA GLN A 36 14.38 -8.67 4.92
C GLN A 36 14.24 -10.10 5.45
N ARG A 37 15.07 -11.01 4.93
CA ARG A 37 15.16 -12.38 5.40
C ARG A 37 16.35 -12.52 6.34
N GLY A 38 16.16 -13.29 7.41
CA GLY A 38 17.23 -13.77 8.29
C GLY A 38 17.24 -15.30 8.29
N ASP A 39 18.07 -15.88 9.15
CA ASP A 39 18.30 -17.33 9.18
C ASP A 39 17.03 -18.14 9.51
N GLU A 40 16.13 -17.59 10.33
CA GLU A 40 14.88 -18.24 10.76
C GLU A 40 13.64 -17.80 9.95
N GLY A 41 13.81 -17.03 8.86
CA GLY A 41 12.70 -16.58 8.02
C GLY A 41 12.64 -15.08 7.81
N ILE A 42 11.47 -14.47 7.96
CA ILE A 42 11.28 -13.02 7.75
C ILE A 42 11.75 -12.26 8.99
N ALA A 43 12.84 -11.49 8.87
CA ALA A 43 13.41 -10.70 9.94
C ALA A 43 12.76 -9.31 10.06
N ALA A 44 12.40 -8.70 8.93
CA ALA A 44 11.70 -7.41 8.90
C ALA A 44 10.91 -7.26 7.60
N TRP A 45 9.90 -6.38 7.62
CA TRP A 45 9.13 -6.03 6.43
C TRP A 45 8.70 -4.57 6.50
N HIS A 46 8.47 -3.97 5.33
CA HIS A 46 7.85 -2.66 5.19
C HIS A 46 6.65 -2.77 4.26
N SER A 47 5.53 -2.22 4.70
CA SER A 47 4.29 -2.25 3.93
C SER A 47 4.39 -1.44 2.64
N LEU A 48 3.60 -1.83 1.64
CA LEU A 48 3.53 -1.13 0.36
C LEU A 48 3.01 0.29 0.54
N VAL A 49 1.95 0.47 1.32
CA VAL A 49 1.40 1.80 1.62
C VAL A 49 2.42 2.65 2.38
N GLY A 50 3.11 2.08 3.39
CA GLY A 50 4.13 2.79 4.14
C GLY A 50 5.31 3.22 3.27
N HIS A 51 5.87 2.30 2.48
CA HIS A 51 6.96 2.62 1.55
C HIS A 51 6.54 3.69 0.51
N SER A 52 5.32 3.58 0.00
CA SER A 52 4.77 4.53 -0.96
C SER A 52 4.58 5.91 -0.36
N ALA A 53 4.12 5.99 0.89
CA ALA A 53 4.00 7.25 1.63
C ALA A 53 5.37 7.89 1.92
N ASP A 54 6.38 7.09 2.29
CA ASP A 54 7.74 7.58 2.48
C ASP A 54 8.29 8.21 1.20
N VAL A 55 8.09 7.57 0.05
CA VAL A 55 8.52 8.10 -1.26
C VAL A 55 7.75 9.37 -1.62
N ALA A 56 6.44 9.41 -1.39
CA ALA A 56 5.63 10.61 -1.61
C ALA A 56 6.14 11.80 -0.78
N ALA A 57 6.39 11.58 0.52
CA ALA A 57 6.91 12.61 1.42
C ALA A 57 8.31 13.09 1.00
N VAL A 58 9.19 12.17 0.59
CA VAL A 58 10.53 12.52 0.07
C VAL A 58 10.41 13.35 -1.21
N VAL A 59 9.54 12.98 -2.15
CA VAL A 59 9.32 13.75 -3.38
C VAL A 59 8.80 15.14 -3.06
N GLU A 60 7.80 15.27 -2.18
CA GLU A 60 7.28 16.58 -1.76
C GLU A 60 8.39 17.45 -1.16
N ALA A 61 9.20 16.89 -0.23
CA ALA A 61 10.30 17.60 0.39
C ALA A 61 11.39 18.01 -0.61
N LEU A 62 11.75 17.14 -1.56
CA LEU A 62 12.72 17.44 -2.61
C LEU A 62 12.22 18.57 -3.52
N LEU A 63 10.92 18.61 -3.84
CA LEU A 63 10.34 19.66 -4.67
C LEU A 63 10.19 21.01 -3.94
N GLN A 64 10.44 21.07 -2.63
CA GLN A 64 10.62 22.34 -1.91
C GLN A 64 12.06 22.88 -2.02
N ILE A 65 13.03 22.09 -2.52
CA ILE A 65 14.40 22.56 -2.73
C ILE A 65 14.43 23.42 -4.01
N PRO A 66 14.80 24.72 -3.95
CA PRO A 66 14.67 25.63 -5.07
C PRO A 66 15.33 25.14 -6.37
N THR A 67 16.54 24.59 -6.27
CA THR A 67 17.28 24.07 -7.42
C THR A 67 16.56 22.91 -8.11
N LEU A 68 15.94 22.00 -7.35
CA LEU A 68 15.22 20.86 -7.92
C LEU A 68 13.90 21.29 -8.54
N GLN A 69 13.15 22.14 -7.82
CA GLN A 69 11.89 22.70 -8.31
C GLN A 69 12.09 23.46 -9.63
N GLN A 70 13.08 24.36 -9.68
CA GLN A 70 13.38 25.17 -10.88
C GLN A 70 13.81 24.31 -12.06
N ARG A 71 14.63 23.29 -11.84
CA ARG A 71 15.06 22.37 -12.91
C ARG A 71 13.89 21.55 -13.46
N LEU A 72 13.00 21.08 -12.60
CA LEU A 72 11.83 20.33 -13.03
C LEU A 72 10.83 21.23 -13.77
N ALA A 73 10.56 22.45 -13.27
CA ALA A 73 9.74 23.44 -13.95
C ALA A 73 10.29 23.78 -15.34
N THR A 74 11.59 24.03 -15.43
CA THR A 74 12.26 24.36 -16.70
C THR A 74 12.14 23.22 -17.71
N THR A 75 12.38 21.97 -17.27
CA THR A 75 12.21 20.78 -18.12
C THR A 75 10.78 20.61 -18.62
N ALA A 76 9.79 21.00 -17.82
CA ALA A 76 8.38 21.01 -18.19
C ALA A 76 7.97 22.22 -19.06
N GLY A 77 8.88 23.16 -19.34
CA GLY A 77 8.59 24.40 -20.06
C GLY A 77 7.79 25.42 -19.24
N TRP A 78 7.81 25.30 -17.91
CA TRP A 78 7.07 26.15 -16.98
C TRP A 78 8.00 27.11 -16.24
N ARG A 79 7.45 28.25 -15.82
CA ARG A 79 8.20 29.24 -15.02
C ARG A 79 8.48 28.74 -13.61
N GLU A 80 7.52 28.06 -13.00
CA GLU A 80 7.59 27.50 -11.65
C GLU A 80 6.59 26.34 -11.50
N LEU A 81 6.78 25.50 -10.50
CA LEU A 81 5.76 24.52 -10.08
C LEU A 81 4.94 25.15 -8.96
N ASP A 82 3.64 25.30 -9.18
CA ASP A 82 2.73 25.76 -8.13
C ASP A 82 2.56 24.68 -7.04
N PRO A 83 2.12 25.05 -5.83
CA PRO A 83 1.95 24.09 -4.73
C PRO A 83 1.03 22.91 -5.04
N VAL A 84 -0.04 23.12 -5.83
CA VAL A 84 -0.98 22.04 -6.18
C VAL A 84 -0.31 21.03 -7.09
N THR A 85 0.49 21.48 -8.05
CA THR A 85 1.28 20.59 -8.90
C THR A 85 2.28 19.78 -8.08
N ILE A 86 2.97 20.39 -7.10
CA ILE A 86 3.89 19.65 -6.21
C ILE A 86 3.15 18.54 -5.46
N THR A 87 2.01 18.85 -4.83
CA THR A 87 1.21 17.84 -4.12
C THR A 87 0.72 16.74 -5.05
N ARG A 88 0.33 17.06 -6.30
CA ARG A 88 -0.05 16.05 -7.31
C ARG A 88 1.12 15.16 -7.70
N LEU A 89 2.32 15.71 -7.88
CA LEU A 89 3.51 14.92 -8.19
C LEU A 89 3.88 13.98 -7.04
N ALA A 90 3.76 14.43 -5.80
CA ALA A 90 3.94 13.58 -4.61
C ALA A 90 2.87 12.48 -4.53
N ALA A 91 1.60 12.80 -4.82
CA ALA A 91 0.54 11.80 -4.88
C ALA A 91 0.75 10.78 -6.02
N LEU A 92 1.29 11.20 -7.16
CA LEU A 92 1.64 10.29 -8.26
C LEU A 92 2.84 9.41 -7.91
N SER A 93 3.85 9.93 -7.20
CA SER A 93 5.01 9.12 -6.78
C SER A 93 4.66 8.07 -5.73
N PHE A 94 3.60 8.28 -4.94
CA PHE A 94 3.00 7.23 -4.11
C PHE A 94 2.67 5.97 -4.94
N LEU A 95 2.22 6.13 -6.18
CA LEU A 95 1.81 5.02 -7.04
C LEU A 95 2.98 4.32 -7.74
N HIS A 96 4.24 4.76 -7.55
CA HIS A 96 5.38 4.23 -8.31
C HIS A 96 5.55 2.70 -8.20
N ASP A 97 5.21 2.13 -7.04
CA ASP A 97 5.37 0.72 -6.72
C ASP A 97 4.01 -0.02 -6.66
N ILE A 98 2.91 0.58 -7.11
CA ILE A 98 1.56 -0.02 -7.00
C ILE A 98 1.47 -1.39 -7.70
N GLY A 99 2.28 -1.62 -8.73
CA GLY A 99 2.37 -2.93 -9.38
C GLY A 99 2.79 -4.05 -8.42
N LYS A 100 3.43 -3.77 -7.28
CA LYS A 100 3.75 -4.77 -6.25
C LYS A 100 2.52 -5.35 -5.57
N ALA A 101 1.36 -4.73 -5.70
CA ALA A 101 0.08 -5.29 -5.23
C ALA A 101 -0.34 -6.55 -6.01
N ASN A 102 0.34 -6.88 -7.12
CA ASN A 102 0.03 -8.09 -7.88
C ASN A 102 0.31 -9.37 -7.08
N ARG A 103 -0.55 -10.38 -7.27
CA ARG A 103 -0.51 -11.64 -6.52
C ARG A 103 0.84 -12.36 -6.66
N GLY A 104 1.42 -12.35 -7.85
CA GLY A 104 2.71 -13.01 -8.11
C GLY A 104 3.86 -12.38 -7.33
N PHE A 105 3.91 -11.04 -7.27
CA PHE A 105 4.89 -10.35 -6.45
C PHE A 105 4.69 -10.66 -4.98
N GLN A 106 3.45 -10.59 -4.48
CA GLN A 106 3.16 -10.83 -3.06
C GLN A 106 3.47 -12.27 -2.64
N ALA A 107 3.29 -13.26 -3.52
CA ALA A 107 3.61 -14.66 -3.27
C ALA A 107 5.10 -14.90 -2.97
N ARG A 108 6.00 -13.95 -3.30
CA ARG A 108 7.44 -14.06 -3.00
C ARG A 108 7.80 -14.02 -1.51
N LEU A 109 6.80 -13.91 -0.62
CA LEU A 109 6.95 -14.23 0.80
C LEU A 109 7.32 -15.70 1.01
N GLU A 110 6.75 -16.59 0.19
CA GLU A 110 6.99 -18.04 0.24
C GLU A 110 8.37 -18.39 -0.30
N LEU A 111 9.03 -19.38 0.32
CA LEU A 111 10.29 -19.92 -0.16
C LEU A 111 10.04 -20.70 -1.46
N GLY A 112 10.82 -20.40 -2.50
CA GLY A 112 10.71 -21.07 -3.80
C GLY A 112 9.65 -20.50 -4.75
N ALA A 113 8.96 -19.42 -4.37
CA ALA A 113 8.03 -18.72 -5.26
C ALA A 113 8.73 -18.19 -6.51
N LEU A 114 8.04 -18.26 -7.66
CA LEU A 114 8.54 -17.73 -8.91
C LEU A 114 8.73 -16.20 -8.82
N PRO A 115 9.81 -15.64 -9.37
CA PRO A 115 10.08 -14.21 -9.33
C PRO A 115 9.17 -13.48 -10.33
N VAL A 116 7.97 -13.09 -9.89
CA VAL A 116 7.09 -12.23 -10.68
C VAL A 116 7.46 -10.75 -10.46
N GLY A 117 7.59 -10.01 -11.56
CA GLY A 117 7.90 -8.58 -11.58
C GLY A 117 6.75 -7.69 -11.09
N HIS A 118 6.94 -6.38 -11.15
CA HIS A 118 5.95 -5.38 -10.69
C HIS A 118 5.87 -4.12 -11.58
N ILE A 119 6.59 -4.08 -12.70
CA ILE A 119 6.62 -2.92 -13.61
C ILE A 119 5.58 -3.09 -14.72
N ASP A 120 5.52 -4.27 -15.34
CA ASP A 120 4.70 -4.52 -16.54
C ASP A 120 3.19 -4.43 -16.29
N GLN A 121 2.75 -4.60 -15.03
CA GLN A 121 1.35 -4.59 -14.63
C GLN A 121 0.64 -3.25 -14.94
N LEU A 122 1.40 -2.17 -15.12
CA LEU A 122 0.89 -0.84 -15.43
C LEU A 122 1.40 -0.29 -16.76
N ALA A 123 2.15 -1.07 -17.54
CA ALA A 123 2.73 -0.58 -18.79
C ALA A 123 1.65 0.00 -19.74
N TRP A 124 0.47 -0.62 -19.77
CA TRP A 124 -0.69 -0.18 -20.55
C TRP A 124 -1.17 1.25 -20.23
N VAL A 125 -0.99 1.71 -18.98
CA VAL A 125 -1.38 3.07 -18.56
C VAL A 125 -0.59 4.14 -19.31
N PHE A 126 0.67 3.84 -19.66
CA PHE A 126 1.58 4.78 -20.31
C PHE A 126 1.64 4.61 -21.84
N HIS A 127 1.23 3.45 -22.36
CA HIS A 127 1.26 3.16 -23.79
C HIS A 127 -0.10 3.34 -24.49
N GLY A 128 -1.19 3.53 -23.75
CA GLY A 128 -2.53 3.79 -24.32
C GLY A 128 -3.22 2.59 -24.96
N GLU A 129 -2.52 1.47 -25.13
CA GLU A 129 -3.09 0.18 -25.51
C GLU A 129 -3.40 -0.61 -24.23
N GLY A 130 -4.67 -0.95 -24.02
CA GLY A 130 -5.10 -1.74 -22.86
C GLY A 130 -4.41 -3.12 -22.82
N PRO A 131 -4.40 -3.79 -21.65
CA PRO A 131 -3.83 -5.13 -21.56
C PRO A 131 -4.52 -6.07 -22.55
N ALA A 132 -3.74 -6.84 -23.31
CA ALA A 132 -4.28 -7.89 -24.17
C ALA A 132 -5.09 -8.87 -23.31
N ALA A 133 -6.37 -9.01 -23.66
CA ALA A 133 -7.34 -9.87 -22.96
C ALA A 133 -7.05 -11.36 -23.19
#